data_AF-A0A5C6BKJ5-F1
#
_entry.id   AF-A0A5C6BKJ5-F1
#
_cell.length_a   1.000
_cell.length_b   1.000
_cell.length_c   1.000
_cell.angle_alpha   90.00
_cell.angle_beta   90.00
_cell.angle_gamma   90.00
#
_symmetry.space_group_name_H-M   'P 1'
#
loop_
_entity.id
_entity.type
_entity.pdbx_description
1 polymer ?
#
loop_
_entity_poly.entity_id
_entity_poly.type
_entity_poly.pdbx_seq_one_letter_code
_entity_poly.pdbx_strand_id
1 'polypeptide(L)'
;MTINENYRTTSCLDRHRCLLHRYLLGQYLAMVLMVSASFVAAVWATWDWQSPVGTIAPLVSVWIICRAAGLFSGQWFAPLITAASAFAVLAVRDVHVVEPLAEPIVFAPIALLVMLALIFAIDVVESAQSLSWIHVASRLRRQNWLRLAVWGLGAGIVLYVVAMPVGDWIIDQIYPPKSGRILEDMTLGQQVRFRGFEVFCALVFCVFGATIGSFLNVVAYRLPRRESVVFKSSHCPKCGVKIESRDNVPIIGWLRLGGRCRACQSLISMRYPIVESISAAFFLVMYFVELISGGANIPVRHPNIYHGPLWIIFYPKWDLIGLYLYHCFAFCILLVYALIDIDRQRLSTRVKCCIASALILPPMIWQHLLPTLSLSFASSLFQNASLQAGVTCLTGCLVGMALGWLTAWGIYSTAEEDEYSSSRAQFAGCLSVVGISLGWQAVVAVTLCTLLLMFGATLFARWQHWPLPQLSPLLLAAFVLQLCLWRWTTQHPSNWWPSDRMLASGWAAIAVGYVVLLLANRLAVRQRQQQWVGHGL
;
A
#
# COMPACT_ATOMS: atom_id res chain seq x y z
N MET A 1 -8.50 35.66 28.73
CA MET A 1 -7.98 35.64 27.34
C MET A 1 -9.14 35.45 26.40
N THR A 2 -9.54 36.55 25.76
CA THR A 2 -10.65 36.68 24.82
C THR A 2 -10.40 35.84 23.56
N ILE A 3 -11.17 34.76 23.41
CA ILE A 3 -11.18 33.92 22.21
C ILE A 3 -11.86 34.73 21.11
N ASN A 4 -11.08 35.00 20.06
CA ASN A 4 -11.41 35.81 18.90
C ASN A 4 -12.66 35.25 18.16
N GLU A 5 -13.82 35.87 18.36
CA GLU A 5 -15.10 35.50 17.72
C GLU A 5 -15.12 35.72 16.19
N ASN A 6 -14.15 36.46 15.65
CA ASN A 6 -14.08 36.79 14.22
C ASN A 6 -13.65 35.64 13.29
N TYR A 7 -13.29 34.46 13.80
CA TYR A 7 -12.99 33.28 12.96
C TYR A 7 -14.22 32.37 12.69
N ARG A 8 -15.38 32.63 13.33
CA ARG A 8 -16.56 31.76 13.19
C ARG A 8 -17.42 32.03 11.96
N THR A 9 -17.36 33.23 11.35
CA THR A 9 -18.40 33.64 10.38
C THR A 9 -18.01 33.57 8.91
N THR A 10 -16.73 33.45 8.54
CA THR A 10 -16.29 33.38 7.13
C THR A 10 -15.82 32.00 6.66
N SER A 11 -15.75 31.00 7.55
CA SER A 11 -15.22 29.66 7.21
C SER A 11 -16.28 28.57 7.04
N CYS A 12 -17.54 28.82 7.42
CA CYS A 12 -18.58 27.80 7.51
C CYS A 12 -19.33 27.56 6.18
N LEU A 13 -19.45 28.56 5.30
CA LEU A 13 -20.31 28.48 4.10
C LEU A 13 -19.66 27.86 2.85
N ASP A 14 -18.34 27.66 2.85
CA ASP A 14 -17.60 27.22 1.65
C ASP A 14 -17.09 25.78 1.70
N ARG A 15 -17.12 25.14 2.86
CA ARG A 15 -16.43 23.86 3.12
C ARG A 15 -17.30 22.60 3.02
N HIS A 16 -18.57 22.74 2.63
CA HIS A 16 -19.55 21.65 2.64
C HIS A 16 -19.94 21.09 1.26
N ARG A 17 -19.37 21.57 0.14
CA ARG A 17 -19.88 21.22 -1.20
C ARG A 17 -19.35 19.90 -1.79
N CYS A 18 -18.16 19.44 -1.40
CA CYS A 18 -17.60 18.22 -1.99
C CYS A 18 -17.86 16.97 -1.16
N LEU A 19 -18.67 16.05 -1.70
CA LEU A 19 -19.04 14.78 -1.08
C LEU A 19 -17.82 13.88 -0.83
N LEU A 20 -16.87 13.85 -1.77
CA LEU A 20 -15.59 13.15 -1.62
C LEU A 20 -14.86 13.63 -0.36
N HIS A 21 -14.83 14.93 -0.10
CA HIS A 21 -14.08 15.48 1.04
C HIS A 21 -14.88 15.50 2.35
N ARG A 22 -16.16 15.12 2.30
CA ARG A 22 -17.07 15.13 3.45
C ARG A 22 -16.75 14.00 4.43
N TYR A 23 -16.58 12.79 3.91
CA TYR A 23 -16.37 11.56 4.68
C TYR A 23 -14.94 11.02 4.53
N LEU A 24 -14.51 10.19 5.48
CA LEU A 24 -13.17 9.60 5.42
C LEU A 24 -12.98 8.71 4.18
N LEU A 25 -13.95 7.84 3.91
CA LEU A 25 -13.93 6.98 2.73
C LEU A 25 -13.84 7.78 1.43
N GLY A 26 -14.57 8.89 1.35
CA GLY A 26 -14.52 9.78 0.18
C GLY A 26 -13.14 10.43 -0.02
N GLN A 27 -12.44 10.79 1.07
CA GLN A 27 -11.10 11.39 0.98
C GLN A 27 -10.09 10.38 0.44
N TYR A 28 -10.16 9.12 0.88
CA TYR A 28 -9.34 8.05 0.34
C TYR A 28 -9.72 7.69 -1.10
N LEU A 29 -11.02 7.65 -1.41
CA LEU A 29 -11.50 7.44 -2.78
C LEU A 29 -10.98 8.53 -3.73
N ALA A 30 -11.00 9.80 -3.31
CA ALA A 30 -10.41 10.90 -4.08
C ALA A 30 -8.92 10.66 -4.37
N MET A 31 -8.15 10.26 -3.35
CA MET A 31 -6.72 9.95 -3.53
C MET A 31 -6.51 8.80 -4.51
N VAL A 32 -7.28 7.71 -4.38
CA VAL A 32 -7.20 6.56 -5.29
C VAL A 32 -7.55 6.98 -6.73
N LEU A 33 -8.64 7.72 -6.94
CA LEU A 33 -9.03 8.20 -8.27
C LEU A 33 -7.95 9.07 -8.92
N MET A 34 -7.34 10.00 -8.16
CA MET A 34 -6.25 10.84 -8.68
C MET A 34 -5.03 10.00 -9.08
N VAL A 35 -4.63 9.03 -8.26
CA VAL A 35 -3.48 8.16 -8.53
C VAL A 35 -3.76 7.27 -9.75
N SER A 36 -4.93 6.63 -9.80
CA SER A 36 -5.34 5.76 -10.92
C SER A 36 -5.43 6.53 -12.25
N ALA A 37 -6.05 7.71 -12.26
CA ALA A 37 -6.15 8.53 -13.46
C ALA A 37 -4.78 9.02 -13.95
N SER A 38 -3.89 9.41 -13.03
CA SER A 38 -2.51 9.77 -13.36
C SER A 38 -1.80 8.59 -14.03
N PHE A 39 -2.02 7.37 -13.54
CA PHE A 39 -1.39 6.17 -14.09
C PHE A 39 -1.87 5.88 -15.52
N VAL A 40 -3.18 5.92 -15.75
CA VAL A 40 -3.75 5.75 -17.10
C VAL A 40 -3.24 6.82 -18.06
N ALA A 41 -3.13 8.07 -17.61
CA ALA A 41 -2.59 9.16 -18.42
C ALA A 41 -1.14 8.89 -18.86
N ALA A 42 -0.29 8.45 -17.94
CA ALA A 42 1.12 8.20 -18.22
C ALA A 42 1.33 7.00 -19.14
N VAL A 43 0.52 5.94 -19.01
CA VAL A 43 0.60 4.77 -19.90
C VAL A 43 0.26 5.17 -21.33
N TRP A 44 -0.90 5.80 -21.55
CA TRP A 44 -1.35 6.15 -22.90
C TRP A 44 -0.52 7.26 -23.54
N ALA A 45 -0.01 8.22 -22.76
CA ALA A 45 0.90 9.24 -23.26
C ALA A 45 2.27 8.68 -23.69
N THR A 46 2.70 7.54 -23.13
CA THR A 46 4.01 6.95 -23.44
C THR A 46 3.94 5.83 -24.48
N TRP A 47 2.88 5.02 -24.47
CA TRP A 47 2.74 3.85 -25.35
C TRP A 47 2.36 4.22 -26.79
N ASP A 48 1.32 5.03 -26.96
CA ASP A 48 0.73 5.27 -28.28
C ASP A 48 0.16 6.68 -28.38
N TRP A 49 1.01 7.68 -28.15
CA TRP A 49 0.63 9.10 -28.14
C TRP A 49 0.04 9.58 -29.49
N GLN A 50 0.39 8.91 -30.59
CA GLN A 50 -0.04 9.32 -31.94
C GLN A 50 -1.49 8.92 -32.23
N SER A 51 -2.07 8.00 -31.44
CA SER A 51 -3.47 7.62 -31.62
C SER A 51 -4.45 8.59 -30.95
N PRO A 52 -5.71 8.61 -31.40
CA PRO A 52 -6.77 9.36 -30.73
C PRO A 52 -6.94 8.96 -29.25
N VAL A 53 -6.64 7.70 -28.89
CA VAL A 53 -6.69 7.23 -27.50
C VAL A 53 -5.55 7.83 -26.68
N GLY A 54 -4.33 7.86 -27.23
CA GLY A 54 -3.14 8.45 -26.60
C GLY A 54 -3.25 9.93 -26.28
N THR A 55 -4.12 10.66 -26.97
CA THR A 55 -4.39 12.09 -26.72
C THR A 55 -5.59 12.32 -25.81
N ILE A 56 -6.68 11.58 -26.00
CA ILE A 56 -7.92 11.75 -25.22
C ILE A 56 -7.79 11.19 -23.80
N ALA A 57 -7.15 10.04 -23.61
CA ALA A 57 -7.03 9.41 -22.30
C ALA A 57 -6.31 10.32 -21.27
N PRO A 58 -5.16 10.95 -21.58
CA PRO A 58 -4.52 11.90 -20.66
C PRO A 58 -5.37 13.14 -20.35
N LEU A 59 -6.08 13.70 -21.34
CA LEU A 59 -6.95 14.87 -21.14
C LEU A 59 -8.12 14.54 -20.19
N VAL A 60 -8.73 13.38 -20.38
CA VAL A 60 -9.81 12.89 -19.53
C VAL A 60 -9.30 12.58 -18.12
N SER A 61 -8.11 12.01 -18.00
CA SER A 61 -7.46 11.81 -16.70
C SER A 61 -7.22 13.11 -15.94
N VAL A 62 -6.83 14.19 -16.62
CA VAL A 62 -6.70 15.52 -15.98
C VAL A 62 -8.04 15.97 -15.39
N TRP A 63 -9.14 15.78 -16.12
CA TRP A 63 -10.48 16.09 -15.61
C TRP A 63 -10.81 15.27 -14.35
N ILE A 64 -10.57 13.96 -14.38
CA ILE A 64 -10.77 13.05 -13.24
C ILE A 64 -9.96 13.52 -12.02
N ILE A 65 -8.68 13.87 -12.21
CA ILE A 65 -7.80 14.36 -11.14
C ILE A 65 -8.33 15.67 -10.56
N CYS A 66 -8.71 16.63 -11.42
CA CYS A 66 -9.25 17.91 -10.98
C CYS A 66 -10.54 17.72 -10.16
N ARG A 67 -11.48 16.90 -10.65
CA ARG A 67 -12.73 16.61 -9.94
C ARG A 67 -12.49 15.89 -8.62
N ALA A 68 -11.63 14.88 -8.61
CA ALA A 68 -11.27 14.14 -7.41
C ALA A 68 -10.59 15.04 -6.36
N ALA A 69 -9.80 16.03 -6.77
CA ALA A 69 -9.22 17.06 -5.89
C ALA A 69 -10.24 18.07 -5.35
N GLY A 70 -11.51 18.00 -5.78
CA GLY A 70 -12.60 18.87 -5.34
C GLY A 70 -12.73 20.16 -6.16
N LEU A 71 -11.99 20.31 -7.25
CA LEU A 71 -12.20 21.43 -8.19
C LEU A 71 -13.55 21.24 -8.89
N PHE A 72 -14.28 22.33 -9.11
CA PHE A 72 -15.61 22.33 -9.75
C PHE A 72 -16.70 21.57 -8.97
N SER A 73 -16.49 21.26 -7.69
CA SER A 73 -17.49 20.60 -6.86
C SER A 73 -18.75 21.46 -6.68
N GLY A 74 -19.93 20.83 -6.83
CA GLY A 74 -21.24 21.49 -6.74
C GLY A 74 -21.49 22.54 -7.83
N GLN A 75 -20.81 22.45 -8.97
CA GLN A 75 -21.08 23.27 -10.15
C GLN A 75 -22.05 22.53 -11.08
N TRP A 76 -23.07 23.23 -11.58
CA TRP A 76 -24.10 22.65 -12.44
C TRP A 76 -23.55 22.06 -13.76
N PHE A 77 -22.42 22.57 -14.25
CA PHE A 77 -21.79 22.12 -15.49
C PHE A 77 -20.81 20.95 -15.29
N ALA A 78 -20.42 20.62 -14.05
CA ALA A 78 -19.52 19.50 -13.78
C ALA A 78 -20.05 18.15 -14.32
N PRO A 79 -21.32 17.75 -14.10
CA PRO A 79 -21.83 16.50 -14.67
C PRO A 79 -21.85 16.51 -16.20
N LEU A 80 -22.01 17.67 -16.85
CA LEU A 80 -21.97 17.78 -18.32
C LEU A 80 -20.55 17.53 -18.85
N ILE A 81 -19.53 18.10 -18.22
CA ILE A 81 -18.13 17.86 -18.61
C ILE A 81 -17.77 16.39 -18.39
N THR A 82 -18.17 15.81 -17.24
CA THR A 82 -17.93 14.38 -16.97
C THR A 82 -18.61 13.47 -17.99
N ALA A 83 -19.85 13.78 -18.38
CA ALA A 83 -20.55 13.05 -19.45
C ALA A 83 -19.88 13.23 -20.82
N ALA A 84 -19.42 14.43 -21.16
CA ALA A 84 -18.70 14.71 -22.39
C ALA A 84 -17.35 13.97 -22.44
N SER A 85 -16.61 13.93 -21.32
CA SER A 85 -15.39 13.13 -21.19
C SER A 85 -15.67 11.63 -21.37
N ALA A 86 -16.76 11.11 -20.81
CA ALA A 86 -17.15 9.71 -21.00
C ALA A 86 -17.49 9.40 -22.47
N PHE A 87 -18.20 10.32 -23.13
CA PHE A 87 -18.48 10.21 -24.56
C PHE A 87 -17.20 10.25 -25.40
N ALA A 88 -16.26 11.14 -25.09
CA ALA A 88 -14.97 11.20 -25.78
C ALA A 88 -14.19 9.89 -25.66
N VAL A 89 -14.16 9.28 -24.47
CA VAL A 89 -13.53 7.96 -24.26
C VAL A 89 -14.26 6.86 -25.05
N LEU A 90 -15.59 6.86 -25.06
CA LEU A 90 -16.39 5.90 -25.84
C LEU A 90 -16.14 6.04 -27.35
N ALA A 91 -16.01 7.27 -27.85
CA ALA A 91 -15.81 7.56 -29.26
C ALA A 91 -14.47 7.05 -29.80
N VAL A 92 -13.46 6.90 -28.95
CA VAL A 92 -12.13 6.38 -29.35
C VAL A 92 -11.83 4.99 -28.83
N ARG A 93 -12.77 4.37 -28.09
CA ARG A 93 -12.57 3.05 -27.48
C ARG A 93 -12.22 1.96 -28.50
N ASP A 94 -12.80 2.03 -29.69
CA ASP A 94 -12.65 1.00 -30.73
C ASP A 94 -11.61 1.37 -31.81
N VAL A 95 -10.89 2.50 -31.65
CA VAL A 95 -10.01 3.06 -32.70
C VAL A 95 -8.71 2.26 -32.88
N HIS A 96 -8.39 1.31 -32.01
CA HIS A 96 -7.31 0.34 -32.27
C HIS A 96 -7.69 -1.11 -31.95
N VAL A 97 -7.92 -1.87 -33.01
CA VAL A 97 -7.84 -3.34 -33.03
C VAL A 97 -6.36 -3.70 -33.25
N VAL A 98 -5.59 -3.75 -32.18
CA VAL A 98 -4.36 -4.56 -32.14
C VAL A 98 -4.60 -5.65 -31.12
N GLU A 99 -4.97 -6.83 -31.62
CA GLU A 99 -5.28 -8.09 -30.94
C GLU A 99 -6.07 -8.02 -29.60
N PRO A 100 -7.29 -8.58 -29.52
CA PRO A 100 -8.18 -8.47 -28.36
C PRO A 100 -7.71 -9.21 -27.08
N LEU A 101 -6.46 -9.67 -27.02
CA LEU A 101 -5.92 -10.48 -25.92
C LEU A 101 -4.86 -9.79 -25.03
N ALA A 102 -4.56 -8.50 -25.23
CA ALA A 102 -3.43 -7.84 -24.56
C ALA A 102 -3.73 -6.55 -23.78
N GLU A 103 -4.98 -6.10 -23.62
CA GLU A 103 -5.26 -4.98 -22.71
C GLU A 103 -5.73 -5.51 -21.33
N PRO A 104 -4.96 -5.31 -20.24
CA PRO A 104 -5.53 -5.49 -18.91
C PRO A 104 -6.65 -4.47 -18.72
N ILE A 105 -7.81 -4.94 -18.24
CA ILE A 105 -9.03 -4.16 -17.99
C ILE A 105 -8.76 -2.83 -17.24
N VAL A 106 -7.70 -2.78 -16.43
CA VAL A 106 -7.32 -1.64 -15.59
C VAL A 106 -6.73 -0.46 -16.39
N PHE A 107 -6.21 -0.70 -17.59
CA PHE A 107 -5.59 0.35 -18.43
C PHE A 107 -6.34 0.59 -19.74
N ALA A 108 -7.35 -0.24 -20.03
CA ALA A 108 -8.26 -0.01 -21.13
C ALA A 108 -9.00 1.33 -20.96
N PRO A 109 -9.46 1.97 -22.04
CA PRO A 109 -10.38 3.11 -22.00
C PRO A 109 -11.59 2.87 -21.06
N ILE A 110 -11.98 1.61 -20.87
CA ILE A 110 -13.02 1.17 -19.93
C ILE A 110 -12.72 1.58 -18.48
N ALA A 111 -11.46 1.56 -18.02
CA ALA A 111 -11.10 1.99 -16.67
C ALA A 111 -11.40 3.48 -16.42
N LEU A 112 -11.19 4.33 -17.43
CA LEU A 112 -11.60 5.75 -17.39
C LEU A 112 -13.11 5.87 -17.31
N LEU A 113 -13.87 5.04 -18.04
CA LEU A 113 -15.33 5.03 -17.97
C LEU A 113 -15.84 4.68 -16.57
N VAL A 114 -15.21 3.71 -15.89
CA VAL A 114 -15.56 3.36 -14.50
C VAL A 114 -15.28 4.53 -13.55
N MET A 115 -14.11 5.17 -13.66
CA MET A 115 -13.78 6.34 -12.86
C MET A 115 -14.72 7.53 -13.13
N LEU A 116 -15.05 7.78 -14.39
CA LEU A 116 -15.99 8.81 -14.80
C LEU A 116 -17.42 8.52 -14.35
N ALA A 117 -17.86 7.26 -14.35
CA ALA A 117 -19.18 6.88 -13.84
C ALA A 117 -19.29 7.17 -12.34
N LEU A 118 -18.24 6.88 -11.56
CA LEU A 118 -18.17 7.23 -10.14
C LEU A 118 -18.21 8.75 -9.94
N ILE A 119 -17.40 9.51 -10.69
CA ILE A 119 -17.39 10.98 -10.62
C ILE A 119 -18.73 11.56 -11.04
N PHE A 120 -19.36 11.02 -12.08
CA PHE A 120 -20.66 11.48 -12.57
C PHE A 120 -21.74 11.29 -11.51
N ALA A 121 -21.79 10.13 -10.85
CA ALA A 121 -22.71 9.90 -9.75
C ALA A 121 -22.51 10.91 -8.61
N ILE A 122 -21.24 11.23 -8.28
CA ILE A 122 -20.89 12.25 -7.30
C ILE A 122 -21.34 13.65 -7.77
N ASP A 123 -21.06 14.01 -9.02
CA ASP A 123 -21.42 15.30 -9.62
C ASP A 123 -22.92 15.54 -9.61
N VAL A 124 -23.73 14.51 -9.94
CA VAL A 124 -25.19 14.59 -9.93
C VAL A 124 -25.70 14.87 -8.52
N VAL A 125 -25.19 14.16 -7.50
CA VAL A 125 -25.61 14.34 -6.10
C VAL A 125 -25.15 15.70 -5.58
N GLU A 126 -23.92 16.13 -5.87
CA GLU A 126 -23.41 17.46 -5.48
C GLU A 126 -24.20 18.58 -6.16
N SER A 127 -24.52 18.44 -7.45
CA SER A 127 -25.29 19.42 -8.21
C SER A 127 -26.70 19.54 -7.65
N ALA A 128 -27.38 18.42 -7.39
CA ALA A 128 -28.71 18.39 -6.78
C ALA A 128 -28.76 19.07 -5.40
N GLN A 129 -27.70 18.94 -4.59
CA GLN A 129 -27.58 19.61 -3.29
C GLN A 129 -27.26 21.11 -3.39
N SER A 130 -26.65 21.55 -4.50
CA SER A 130 -26.20 22.93 -4.71
C SER A 130 -27.25 23.88 -5.31
N LEU A 131 -28.44 23.37 -5.63
CA LEU A 131 -29.57 24.08 -6.27
C LEU A 131 -30.27 25.09 -5.33
N SER A 132 -29.50 25.97 -4.69
CA SER A 132 -29.97 27.28 -4.22
C SER A 132 -29.21 28.37 -5.01
N TRP A 133 -29.89 28.93 -6.00
CA TRP A 133 -29.38 29.73 -7.13
C TRP A 133 -28.70 31.08 -6.79
N ILE A 134 -28.37 31.37 -5.53
CA ILE A 134 -28.07 32.76 -5.07
C ILE A 134 -26.55 33.09 -4.98
N HIS A 135 -25.63 32.13 -5.15
CA HIS A 135 -24.20 32.38 -4.88
C HIS A 135 -23.26 32.40 -6.10
N VAL A 136 -23.79 32.30 -7.33
CA VAL A 136 -22.96 32.12 -8.54
C VAL A 136 -22.27 33.41 -8.99
N ALA A 137 -22.77 34.59 -8.61
CA ALA A 137 -22.26 35.86 -9.12
C ALA A 137 -21.05 36.46 -8.36
N SER A 138 -20.79 36.10 -7.10
CA SER A 138 -19.84 36.86 -6.25
C SER A 138 -18.42 36.26 -6.15
N ARG A 139 -18.16 35.09 -6.74
CA ARG A 139 -16.93 34.31 -6.50
C ARG A 139 -15.87 34.40 -7.59
N LEU A 140 -16.18 35.09 -8.69
CA LEU A 140 -15.33 35.17 -9.89
C LEU A 140 -14.17 36.19 -9.80
N ARG A 141 -13.91 36.81 -8.63
CA ARG A 141 -13.01 37.99 -8.58
C ARG A 141 -11.68 37.85 -7.82
N ARG A 142 -11.25 36.66 -7.38
CA ARG A 142 -9.92 36.51 -6.75
C ARG A 142 -9.29 35.12 -6.97
N GLN A 143 -8.61 34.90 -8.09
CA GLN A 143 -7.63 33.80 -8.21
C GLN A 143 -6.63 34.04 -9.36
N ASN A 144 -5.50 34.69 -9.06
CA ASN A 144 -4.39 34.89 -10.00
C ASN A 144 -3.23 33.87 -9.84
N TRP A 145 -3.26 32.96 -8.87
CA TRP A 145 -2.15 32.03 -8.63
C TRP A 145 -2.24 30.71 -9.41
N LEU A 146 -3.45 30.26 -9.77
CA LEU A 146 -3.66 29.07 -10.61
C LEU A 146 -3.17 29.27 -12.04
N ARG A 147 -3.30 30.50 -12.58
CA ARG A 147 -2.79 30.83 -13.92
C ARG A 147 -1.27 30.73 -13.95
N LEU A 148 -0.54 31.31 -12.99
CA LEU A 148 0.92 31.24 -12.93
C LEU A 148 1.47 29.81 -12.77
N ALA A 149 0.80 28.96 -11.99
CA ALA A 149 1.22 27.56 -11.83
C ALA A 149 0.92 26.69 -13.06
N VAL A 150 -0.23 26.92 -13.73
CA VAL A 150 -0.61 26.21 -14.97
C VAL A 150 0.25 26.66 -16.15
N TRP A 151 0.59 27.94 -16.27
CA TRP A 151 1.53 28.44 -17.29
C TRP A 151 2.96 27.93 -17.05
N GLY A 152 3.40 27.82 -15.79
CA GLY A 152 4.73 27.27 -15.44
C GLY A 152 4.87 25.76 -15.69
N LEU A 153 3.84 24.97 -15.35
CA LEU A 153 3.83 23.52 -15.60
C LEU A 153 3.64 23.23 -17.11
N GLY A 154 2.78 24.00 -17.78
CA GLY A 154 2.55 23.92 -19.22
C GLY A 154 3.80 24.28 -20.03
N ALA A 155 4.53 25.33 -19.64
CA ALA A 155 5.77 25.72 -20.31
C ALA A 155 6.91 24.70 -20.12
N GLY A 156 7.02 24.07 -18.94
CA GLY A 156 8.00 23.01 -18.69
C GLY A 156 7.71 21.73 -19.49
N ILE A 157 6.43 21.37 -19.63
CA ILE A 157 6.00 20.22 -20.44
C ILE A 157 6.18 20.54 -21.94
N VAL A 158 5.84 21.74 -22.40
CA VAL A 158 6.04 22.15 -23.81
C VAL A 158 7.53 22.25 -24.17
N LEU A 159 8.38 22.77 -23.27
CA LEU A 159 9.82 22.82 -23.51
C LEU A 159 10.42 21.42 -23.63
N TYR A 160 9.98 20.48 -22.80
CA TYR A 160 10.42 19.08 -22.86
C TYR A 160 9.86 18.31 -24.07
N VAL A 161 8.59 18.54 -24.41
CA VAL A 161 7.89 17.89 -25.54
C VAL A 161 8.30 18.46 -26.89
N VAL A 162 8.82 19.69 -26.98
CA VAL A 162 9.26 20.31 -28.24
C VAL A 162 10.77 20.24 -28.43
N ALA A 163 11.58 20.42 -27.38
CA ALA A 163 13.04 20.40 -27.52
C ALA A 163 13.58 18.99 -27.83
N MET A 164 12.97 17.94 -27.26
CA MET A 164 13.41 16.56 -27.48
C MET A 164 13.15 16.07 -28.91
N PRO A 165 11.94 16.21 -29.50
CA PRO A 165 11.71 15.77 -30.88
C PRO A 165 12.49 16.57 -31.91
N VAL A 166 12.76 17.85 -31.66
CA VAL A 166 13.61 18.67 -32.53
C VAL A 166 15.07 18.20 -32.44
N GLY A 167 15.54 17.85 -31.24
CA GLY A 167 16.86 17.25 -31.05
C GLY A 167 16.99 15.88 -31.73
N ASP A 168 16.01 14.99 -31.53
CA ASP A 168 15.97 13.66 -32.14
C ASP A 168 15.89 13.78 -33.68
N TRP A 169 15.07 14.70 -34.21
CA TRP A 169 14.96 14.96 -35.65
C TRP A 169 16.28 15.46 -36.26
N ILE A 170 17.02 16.32 -35.57
CA ILE A 170 18.33 16.81 -36.05
C ILE A 170 19.37 15.68 -36.03
N ILE A 171 19.39 14.85 -34.98
CA ILE A 171 20.37 13.76 -34.83
C ILE A 171 20.12 12.66 -35.87
N ASP A 172 18.85 12.31 -36.14
CA ASP A 172 18.48 11.30 -37.13
C ASP A 172 18.82 11.71 -38.57
N GLN A 173 18.85 13.02 -38.87
CA GLN A 173 19.33 13.53 -40.16
C GLN A 173 20.85 13.41 -40.32
N ILE A 174 21.60 13.42 -39.21
CA ILE A 174 23.07 13.37 -39.23
C ILE A 174 23.55 11.90 -39.13
N TYR A 175 22.82 11.02 -38.43
CA TYR A 175 23.19 9.63 -38.18
C TYR A 175 22.00 8.66 -38.36
N PRO A 176 21.66 8.25 -39.60
CA PRO A 176 20.55 7.33 -39.82
C PRO A 176 20.85 5.93 -39.24
N PRO A 177 19.91 5.31 -38.49
CA PRO A 177 20.18 4.07 -37.77
C PRO A 177 20.32 2.87 -38.71
N LYS A 178 21.36 2.07 -38.49
CA LYS A 178 21.59 0.78 -39.15
C LYS A 178 21.17 -0.33 -38.19
N SER A 179 20.17 -1.10 -38.62
CA SER A 179 19.52 -2.20 -37.91
C SER A 179 20.38 -3.03 -36.95
N GLY A 180 19.91 -3.22 -35.71
CA GLY A 180 19.98 -4.52 -35.04
C GLY A 180 20.32 -4.53 -33.55
N ARG A 181 19.34 -4.25 -32.67
CA ARG A 181 19.02 -4.91 -31.37
C ARG A 181 17.94 -4.08 -30.65
N ILE A 182 16.73 -4.64 -30.52
CA ILE A 182 15.49 -3.91 -30.15
C ILE A 182 15.51 -3.17 -28.79
N LEU A 183 16.50 -3.43 -27.91
CA LEU A 183 16.70 -2.69 -26.66
C LEU A 183 17.98 -1.82 -26.62
N GLU A 184 18.94 -2.04 -27.51
CA GLU A 184 20.16 -1.22 -27.62
C GLU A 184 19.98 -0.05 -28.63
N ASP A 185 18.97 -0.12 -29.50
CA ASP A 185 18.69 0.87 -30.54
C ASP A 185 17.63 1.94 -30.14
N MET A 186 17.35 2.13 -28.84
CA MET A 186 16.43 3.20 -28.41
C MET A 186 17.11 4.56 -28.55
N THR A 187 16.48 5.47 -29.30
CA THR A 187 16.86 6.89 -29.35
C THR A 187 16.90 7.48 -27.92
N LEU A 188 17.68 8.54 -27.71
CA LEU A 188 17.77 9.21 -26.41
C LEU A 188 16.37 9.63 -25.92
N GLY A 189 15.52 10.16 -26.82
CA GLY A 189 14.12 10.48 -26.51
C GLY A 189 13.31 9.29 -26.00
N GLN A 190 13.44 8.12 -26.62
CA GLN A 190 12.75 6.90 -26.17
C GLN A 190 13.28 6.40 -24.81
N GLN A 191 14.60 6.46 -24.59
CA GLN A 191 15.19 6.06 -23.30
C GLN A 191 14.71 6.95 -22.15
N VAL A 192 14.70 8.27 -22.34
CA VAL A 192 14.24 9.20 -21.30
C VAL A 192 12.75 9.00 -21.02
N ARG A 193 11.92 8.78 -22.05
CA ARG A 193 10.49 8.46 -21.85
C ARG A 193 10.29 7.16 -21.08
N PHE A 194 11.03 6.11 -21.45
CA PHE A 194 10.95 4.81 -20.78
C PHE A 194 11.38 4.90 -19.32
N ARG A 195 12.54 5.49 -19.02
CA ARG A 195 13.02 5.69 -17.64
C ARG A 195 12.12 6.63 -16.84
N GLY A 196 11.61 7.69 -17.48
CA GLY A 196 10.62 8.58 -16.89
C GLY A 196 9.34 7.84 -16.49
N PHE A 197 8.88 6.92 -17.32
CA PHE A 197 7.75 6.04 -17.03
C PHE A 197 8.02 5.09 -15.87
N GLU A 198 9.21 4.46 -15.81
CA GLU A 198 9.60 3.61 -14.67
C GLU A 198 9.57 4.37 -13.33
N VAL A 199 10.16 5.57 -13.30
CA VAL A 199 10.17 6.46 -12.13
C VAL A 199 8.75 6.88 -11.76
N PHE A 200 7.93 7.24 -12.74
CA PHE A 200 6.54 7.60 -12.53
C PHE A 200 5.76 6.44 -11.88
N CYS A 201 5.89 5.23 -12.40
CA CYS A 201 5.26 4.04 -11.83
C CYS A 201 5.71 3.82 -10.38
N ALA A 202 7.02 3.88 -10.11
CA ALA A 202 7.55 3.75 -8.76
C ALA A 202 6.96 4.79 -7.79
N LEU A 203 6.85 6.06 -8.22
CA LEU A 203 6.23 7.12 -7.43
C LEU A 203 4.75 6.84 -7.15
N VAL A 204 4.01 6.32 -8.14
CA VAL A 204 2.60 5.95 -7.95
C VAL A 204 2.43 4.88 -6.88
N PHE A 205 3.21 3.80 -6.91
CA PHE A 205 3.17 2.75 -5.88
C PHE A 205 3.59 3.28 -4.50
N CYS A 206 4.57 4.17 -4.45
CA CYS A 206 5.00 4.83 -3.21
C CYS A 206 3.87 5.69 -2.60
N VAL A 207 3.23 6.56 -3.41
CA VAL A 207 2.11 7.40 -2.96
C VAL A 207 0.92 6.55 -2.53
N PHE A 208 0.59 5.51 -3.30
CA PHE A 208 -0.49 4.58 -2.96
C PHE A 208 -0.23 3.87 -1.63
N GLY A 209 0.99 3.36 -1.42
CA GLY A 209 1.41 2.76 -0.15
C GLY A 209 1.33 3.75 1.01
N ALA A 210 1.72 5.02 0.81
CA ALA A 210 1.62 6.07 1.83
C ALA A 210 0.16 6.38 2.20
N THR A 211 -0.73 6.47 1.20
CA THR A 211 -2.17 6.66 1.40
C THR A 211 -2.78 5.51 2.19
N ILE A 212 -2.43 4.26 1.86
CA ILE A 212 -2.86 3.10 2.63
C ILE A 212 -2.33 3.18 4.07
N GLY A 213 -1.04 3.48 4.27
CA GLY A 213 -0.45 3.64 5.61
C GLY A 213 -1.18 4.69 6.47
N SER A 214 -1.58 5.81 5.85
CA SER A 214 -2.38 6.84 6.52
C SER A 214 -3.74 6.31 6.98
N PHE A 215 -4.41 5.51 6.14
CA PHE A 215 -5.67 4.85 6.50
C PHE A 215 -5.47 3.83 7.63
N LEU A 216 -4.40 3.04 7.58
CA LEU A 216 -4.12 2.01 8.59
C LEU A 216 -3.90 2.59 9.99
N ASN A 217 -3.37 3.82 10.12
CA ASN A 217 -3.34 4.51 11.41
C ASN A 217 -4.74 4.71 12.00
N VAL A 218 -5.72 5.09 11.17
CA VAL A 218 -7.11 5.25 11.59
C VAL A 218 -7.72 3.91 11.98
N VAL A 219 -7.45 2.85 11.20
CA VAL A 219 -7.91 1.49 11.48
C VAL A 219 -7.35 1.01 12.83
N ALA A 220 -6.03 1.10 13.03
CA ALA A 220 -5.38 0.66 14.26
C ALA A 220 -5.91 1.40 15.51
N TYR A 221 -6.22 2.69 15.39
CA TYR A 221 -6.77 3.47 16.49
C TYR A 221 -8.24 3.12 16.80
N ARG A 222 -9.09 2.99 15.78
CA ARG A 222 -10.55 2.88 15.95
C ARG A 222 -11.05 1.45 16.13
N LEU A 223 -10.39 0.48 15.49
CA LEU A 223 -10.84 -0.92 15.46
C LEU A 223 -10.91 -1.57 16.85
N PRO A 224 -9.91 -1.42 17.75
CA PRO A 224 -10.01 -1.95 19.11
C PRO A 224 -11.07 -1.24 19.96
N ARG A 225 -11.32 0.05 19.68
CA ARG A 225 -12.33 0.89 20.37
C ARG A 225 -13.75 0.67 19.86
N ARG A 226 -13.95 -0.21 18.86
CA ARG A 226 -15.24 -0.46 18.19
C ARG A 226 -15.86 0.82 17.60
N GLU A 227 -15.01 1.77 17.25
CA GLU A 227 -15.45 2.99 16.57
C GLU A 227 -15.58 2.76 15.07
N SER A 228 -16.47 3.53 14.43
CA SER A 228 -16.63 3.46 12.98
C SER A 228 -15.35 3.90 12.26
N VAL A 229 -14.82 3.00 11.43
CA VAL A 229 -13.67 3.28 10.55
C VAL A 229 -14.09 4.16 9.37
N VAL A 230 -15.32 4.02 8.87
CA VAL A 230 -15.75 4.58 7.57
C VAL A 230 -16.38 5.98 7.69
N PHE A 231 -17.23 6.21 8.70
CA PHE A 231 -18.15 7.35 8.69
C PHE A 231 -17.60 8.62 9.36
N LYS A 232 -16.62 8.50 10.26
CA LYS A 232 -16.04 9.66 10.97
C LYS A 232 -14.82 10.20 10.23
N SER A 233 -14.82 11.48 9.84
CA SER A 233 -13.65 12.13 9.21
C SER A 233 -12.46 12.28 10.18
N SER A 234 -11.30 12.64 9.64
CA SER A 234 -10.08 12.90 10.44
C SER A 234 -10.22 14.22 11.20
N HIS A 235 -9.96 14.19 12.52
CA HIS A 235 -10.02 15.36 13.40
C HIS A 235 -8.82 15.39 14.34
N CYS A 236 -8.44 16.58 14.79
CA CYS A 236 -7.43 16.72 15.83
C CYS A 236 -7.96 16.13 17.15
N PRO A 237 -7.21 15.24 17.83
CA PRO A 237 -7.65 14.64 19.08
C PRO A 237 -7.73 15.65 20.25
N LYS A 238 -7.04 16.80 20.17
CA LYS A 238 -7.06 17.82 21.23
C LYS A 238 -8.20 18.83 21.08
N CYS A 239 -8.35 19.43 19.90
CA CYS A 239 -9.33 20.50 19.70
C CYS A 239 -10.58 20.05 18.95
N GLY A 240 -10.64 18.81 18.46
CA GLY A 240 -11.78 18.28 17.70
C GLY A 240 -11.95 18.90 16.31
N VAL A 241 -11.12 19.88 15.93
CA VAL A 241 -11.20 20.52 14.61
C VAL A 241 -10.89 19.50 13.52
N LYS A 242 -11.72 19.50 12.48
CA LYS A 242 -11.56 18.64 11.29
C LYS A 242 -10.25 18.97 10.58
N ILE A 243 -9.49 17.94 10.20
CA ILE A 243 -8.26 18.10 9.42
C ILE A 243 -8.66 18.43 7.97
N GLU A 244 -8.12 19.52 7.44
CA GLU A 244 -8.36 19.92 6.05
C GLU A 244 -7.67 18.94 5.08
N SER A 245 -8.26 18.70 3.91
CA SER A 245 -7.74 17.69 2.96
C SER A 245 -6.32 17.96 2.49
N ARG A 246 -5.91 19.23 2.38
CA ARG A 246 -4.53 19.64 2.07
C ARG A 246 -3.52 19.30 3.17
N ASP A 247 -3.99 19.13 4.40
CA ASP A 247 -3.18 18.75 5.56
C ASP A 247 -3.17 17.24 5.76
N ASN A 248 -4.06 16.51 5.07
CA ASN A 248 -4.19 15.06 5.10
C ASN A 248 -3.42 14.36 3.97
N VAL A 249 -2.51 15.08 3.28
CA VAL A 249 -1.61 14.46 2.29
C VAL A 249 -0.55 13.67 3.07
N PRO A 250 -0.41 12.35 2.84
CA PRO A 250 0.54 11.51 3.59
C PRO A 250 1.95 12.08 3.57
N ILE A 251 2.63 12.06 4.71
CA ILE A 251 4.00 12.54 5.00
C ILE A 251 4.12 14.07 4.85
N ILE A 252 3.74 14.61 3.69
CA ILE A 252 3.88 16.02 3.31
C ILE A 252 3.02 16.93 4.20
N GLY A 253 1.80 16.51 4.54
CA GLY A 253 0.90 17.29 5.40
C GLY A 253 1.50 17.52 6.79
N TRP A 254 2.08 16.48 7.38
CA TRP A 254 2.75 16.55 8.68
C TRP A 254 4.00 17.44 8.62
N LEU A 255 4.83 17.29 7.58
CA LEU A 255 6.04 18.11 7.37
C LEU A 255 5.70 19.59 7.18
N ARG A 256 4.71 19.92 6.34
CA ARG A 256 4.26 21.31 6.08
C ARG A 256 3.74 22.01 7.34
N LEU A 257 3.12 21.24 8.24
CA LEU A 257 2.60 21.76 9.50
C LEU A 257 3.65 21.74 10.63
N GLY A 258 4.88 21.30 10.37
CA GLY A 258 5.93 21.16 11.39
C GLY A 258 5.52 20.21 12.52
N GLY A 259 4.70 19.20 12.21
CA GLY A 259 4.16 18.26 13.18
C GLY A 259 3.18 18.88 14.19
N ARG A 260 2.50 19.98 13.86
CA ARG A 260 1.54 20.65 14.76
C ARG A 260 0.16 20.79 14.14
N CYS A 261 -0.88 20.77 14.96
CA CYS A 261 -2.22 21.08 14.49
C CYS A 261 -2.31 22.54 14.06
N ARG A 262 -2.83 22.81 12.84
CA ARG A 262 -3.06 24.16 12.33
C ARG A 262 -3.86 25.06 13.30
N ALA A 263 -4.87 24.51 13.96
CA ALA A 263 -5.80 25.27 14.80
C ALA A 263 -5.28 25.48 16.24
N CYS A 264 -4.89 24.40 16.93
CA CYS A 264 -4.51 24.47 18.34
C CYS A 264 -3.00 24.35 18.60
N GLN A 265 -2.18 24.21 17.56
CA GLN A 265 -0.72 24.08 17.63
C GLN A 265 -0.21 22.90 18.46
N SER A 266 -1.09 21.99 18.89
CA SER A 266 -0.70 20.78 19.60
C SER A 266 0.14 19.87 18.71
N LEU A 267 1.16 19.26 19.28
CA LEU A 267 2.01 18.29 18.58
C LEU A 267 1.18 17.09 18.08
N ILE A 268 1.39 16.75 16.81
CA ILE A 268 0.88 15.55 16.15
C ILE A 268 2.01 14.52 16.18
N SER A 269 1.70 13.31 16.67
CA SER A 269 2.69 12.25 16.86
C SER A 269 3.48 11.91 15.58
N MET A 270 4.79 11.68 15.72
CA MET A 270 5.67 11.17 14.66
C MET A 270 5.26 9.78 14.14
N ARG A 271 4.40 9.06 14.88
CA ARG A 271 3.85 7.77 14.44
C ARG A 271 3.17 7.86 13.07
N TYR A 272 2.44 8.93 12.80
CA TYR A 272 1.71 9.08 11.53
C TYR A 272 2.64 9.04 10.31
N PRO A 273 3.63 9.96 10.17
CA PRO A 273 4.54 9.94 9.04
C PRO A 273 5.43 8.69 9.00
N ILE A 274 5.79 8.10 10.15
CA ILE A 274 6.56 6.84 10.20
C ILE A 274 5.76 5.69 9.58
N VAL A 275 4.51 5.49 9.98
CA VAL A 275 3.65 4.42 9.46
C VAL A 275 3.35 4.62 7.97
N GLU A 276 3.10 5.86 7.56
CA GLU A 276 2.94 6.20 6.13
C GLU A 276 4.20 5.86 5.33
N SER A 277 5.38 6.17 5.87
CA SER A 277 6.67 5.87 5.22
C SER A 277 6.97 4.38 5.16
N ILE A 278 6.69 3.63 6.24
CA ILE A 278 6.86 2.16 6.28
C ILE A 278 5.97 1.49 5.23
N SER A 279 4.71 1.92 5.13
CA SER A 279 3.77 1.41 4.13
C SER A 279 4.19 1.79 2.71
N ALA A 280 4.59 3.04 2.47
CA ALA A 280 5.11 3.48 1.18
C ALA A 280 6.34 2.67 0.73
N ALA A 281 7.29 2.47 1.65
CA ALA A 281 8.49 1.68 1.41
C ALA A 281 8.17 0.22 1.10
N PHE A 282 7.26 -0.40 1.85
CA PHE A 282 6.86 -1.79 1.60
C PHE A 282 6.26 -1.97 0.20
N PHE A 283 5.30 -1.13 -0.18
CA PHE A 283 4.66 -1.20 -1.50
C PHE A 283 5.68 -1.00 -2.63
N LEU A 284 6.61 -0.07 -2.46
CA LEU A 284 7.69 0.20 -3.40
C LEU A 284 8.68 -0.96 -3.51
N VAL A 285 9.11 -1.52 -2.38
CA VAL A 285 10.03 -2.66 -2.36
C VAL A 285 9.39 -3.88 -3.01
N MET A 286 8.14 -4.20 -2.67
CA MET A 286 7.41 -5.31 -3.32
C MET A 286 7.14 -5.05 -4.81
N TYR A 287 6.92 -3.80 -5.20
CA TYR A 287 6.81 -3.44 -6.62
C TYR A 287 8.10 -3.83 -7.38
N PHE A 288 9.29 -3.52 -6.85
CA PHE A 288 10.54 -3.91 -7.50
C PHE A 288 10.85 -5.41 -7.39
N VAL A 289 10.74 -5.94 -6.18
CA VAL A 289 11.21 -7.29 -5.82
C VAL A 289 10.28 -8.38 -6.34
N GLU A 290 8.98 -8.11 -6.42
CA GLU A 290 7.98 -9.10 -6.83
C GLU A 290 7.37 -8.79 -8.19
N LEU A 291 6.84 -7.58 -8.39
CA LEU A 291 6.13 -7.25 -9.63
C LEU A 291 7.12 -7.11 -10.81
N ILE A 292 8.05 -6.15 -10.71
CA ILE A 292 8.97 -5.73 -11.78
C ILE A 292 10.02 -6.78 -12.09
N SER A 293 10.46 -7.54 -11.09
CA SER A 293 11.36 -8.68 -11.27
C SER A 293 10.69 -9.89 -11.95
N GLY A 294 9.37 -9.81 -12.19
CA GLY A 294 8.60 -10.93 -12.73
C GLY A 294 8.46 -12.10 -11.76
N GLY A 295 8.48 -11.84 -10.44
CA GLY A 295 8.36 -12.85 -9.39
C GLY A 295 9.68 -13.51 -9.00
N ALA A 296 10.80 -12.79 -9.10
CA ALA A 296 12.12 -13.33 -8.78
C ALA A 296 12.24 -13.80 -7.33
N ASN A 297 11.54 -13.16 -6.40
CA ASN A 297 11.53 -13.52 -4.99
C ASN A 297 10.72 -14.80 -4.69
N ILE A 298 9.74 -15.16 -5.51
CA ILE A 298 8.82 -16.27 -5.21
C ILE A 298 9.49 -17.61 -5.57
N PRO A 299 9.58 -18.58 -4.63
CA PRO A 299 10.34 -19.82 -4.86
C PRO A 299 9.67 -20.79 -5.83
N VAL A 300 8.35 -20.96 -5.70
CA VAL A 300 7.57 -21.98 -6.44
C VAL A 300 7.26 -21.52 -7.88
N ARG A 301 7.39 -20.23 -8.16
CA ARG A 301 7.08 -19.64 -9.46
C ARG A 301 8.37 -19.30 -10.21
N HIS A 302 8.48 -19.72 -11.47
CA HIS A 302 9.59 -19.29 -12.31
C HIS A 302 9.47 -17.79 -12.64
N PRO A 303 10.58 -17.02 -12.62
CA PRO A 303 10.55 -15.61 -13.02
C PRO A 303 10.08 -15.47 -14.47
N ASN A 304 9.36 -14.39 -14.78
CA ASN A 304 8.98 -14.10 -16.16
C ASN A 304 10.23 -13.72 -16.97
N ILE A 305 10.35 -14.25 -18.19
CA ILE A 305 11.43 -13.92 -19.12
C ILE A 305 11.38 -12.43 -19.48
N TYR A 306 10.19 -11.95 -19.84
CA TYR A 306 9.92 -10.53 -20.06
C TYR A 306 9.34 -9.90 -18.79
N HIS A 307 10.04 -8.89 -18.29
CA HIS A 307 9.76 -8.25 -17.00
C HIS A 307 10.03 -6.74 -17.10
N GLY A 308 9.53 -5.96 -16.15
CA GLY A 308 9.49 -4.50 -16.25
C GLY A 308 8.06 -3.94 -16.30
N PRO A 309 7.89 -2.62 -16.08
CA PRO A 309 6.57 -2.05 -15.90
C PRO A 309 5.74 -2.08 -17.18
N LEU A 310 6.36 -1.83 -18.35
CA LEU A 310 5.65 -1.97 -19.63
C LEU A 310 5.16 -3.41 -19.84
N TRP A 311 6.01 -4.43 -19.62
CA TRP A 311 5.61 -5.82 -19.81
C TRP A 311 4.47 -6.26 -18.90
N ILE A 312 4.45 -5.80 -17.66
CA ILE A 312 3.34 -6.09 -16.73
C ILE A 312 2.05 -5.41 -17.18
N ILE A 313 2.15 -4.24 -17.81
CA ILE A 313 1.01 -3.46 -18.30
C ILE A 313 0.47 -4.00 -19.62
N PHE A 314 1.31 -4.42 -20.57
CA PHE A 314 0.82 -4.96 -21.85
C PHE A 314 0.57 -6.46 -21.80
N TYR A 315 1.18 -7.17 -20.85
CA TYR A 315 1.04 -8.61 -20.71
C TYR A 315 0.80 -8.95 -19.24
N PRO A 316 -0.42 -8.63 -18.72
CA PRO A 316 -0.73 -8.76 -17.32
C PRO A 316 -0.61 -10.21 -16.88
N LYS A 317 0.32 -10.45 -15.96
CA LYS A 317 0.43 -11.73 -15.26
C LYS A 317 -0.46 -11.66 -14.03
N TRP A 318 -1.75 -11.93 -14.24
CA TRP A 318 -2.80 -11.82 -13.23
C TRP A 318 -2.52 -12.66 -11.97
N ASP A 319 -1.84 -13.79 -12.13
CA ASP A 319 -1.31 -14.61 -11.03
C ASP A 319 -0.32 -13.81 -10.16
N LEU A 320 0.67 -13.15 -10.77
CA LEU A 320 1.68 -12.37 -10.07
C LEU A 320 1.10 -11.09 -9.46
N ILE A 321 0.22 -10.40 -10.19
CA ILE A 321 -0.49 -9.21 -9.68
C ILE A 321 -1.36 -9.59 -8.49
N GLY A 322 -2.10 -10.71 -8.59
CA GLY A 322 -2.92 -11.23 -7.50
C GLY A 322 -2.09 -11.55 -6.26
N LEU A 323 -0.95 -12.23 -6.45
CA LEU A 323 -0.04 -12.56 -5.35
C LEU A 323 0.54 -11.31 -4.68
N TYR A 324 0.98 -10.33 -5.46
CA TYR A 324 1.45 -9.04 -4.96
C TYR A 324 0.40 -8.34 -4.11
N LEU A 325 -0.84 -8.27 -4.60
CA LEU A 325 -1.95 -7.66 -3.86
C LEU A 325 -2.26 -8.43 -2.57
N TYR A 326 -2.17 -9.77 -2.61
CA TYR A 326 -2.36 -10.62 -1.45
C TYR A 326 -1.26 -10.43 -0.39
N HIS A 327 0.01 -10.36 -0.79
CA HIS A 327 1.13 -10.03 0.10
C HIS A 327 1.01 -8.62 0.70
N CYS A 328 0.59 -7.63 -0.10
CA CYS A 328 0.28 -6.27 0.38
C CYS A 328 -0.85 -6.27 1.39
N PHE A 329 -1.92 -7.04 1.15
CA PHE A 329 -3.03 -7.17 2.07
C PHE A 329 -2.62 -7.82 3.40
N ALA A 330 -1.84 -8.91 3.35
CA ALA A 330 -1.28 -9.55 4.53
C ALA A 330 -0.38 -8.58 5.32
N PHE A 331 0.49 -7.83 4.65
CA PHE A 331 1.32 -6.79 5.28
C PHE A 331 0.48 -5.71 5.97
N CYS A 332 -0.59 -5.22 5.32
CA CYS A 332 -1.46 -4.21 5.91
C CYS A 332 -2.12 -4.71 7.21
N ILE A 333 -2.54 -5.98 7.24
CA ILE A 333 -3.08 -6.63 8.43
C ILE A 333 -2.01 -6.73 9.53
N LEU A 334 -0.81 -7.21 9.19
CA LEU A 334 0.30 -7.34 10.14
C LEU A 334 0.73 -5.98 10.71
N LEU A 335 0.75 -4.93 9.89
CA LEU A 335 1.04 -3.57 10.33
C LEU A 335 -0.02 -3.07 11.31
N VAL A 336 -1.31 -3.32 11.05
CA VAL A 336 -2.39 -2.99 12.00
C VAL A 336 -2.25 -3.75 13.31
N TYR A 337 -1.93 -5.05 13.27
CA TYR A 337 -1.64 -5.82 14.48
C TYR A 337 -0.48 -5.21 15.26
N ALA A 338 0.66 -4.95 14.61
CA ALA A 338 1.84 -4.37 15.25
C ALA A 338 1.53 -3.02 15.90
N LEU A 339 0.72 -2.17 15.26
CA LEU A 339 0.29 -0.89 15.81
C LEU A 339 -0.63 -1.02 17.03
N ILE A 340 -1.55 -1.99 17.01
CA ILE A 340 -2.46 -2.27 18.13
C ILE A 340 -1.68 -2.88 19.32
N ASP A 341 -0.61 -3.63 19.07
CA ASP A 341 0.29 -4.18 20.09
C ASP A 341 1.11 -3.07 20.77
N ILE A 342 1.63 -2.14 19.97
CA ILE A 342 2.33 -0.96 20.47
C ILE A 342 1.40 -0.16 21.40
N ASP A 343 0.11 -0.04 21.05
CA ASP A 343 -0.92 0.61 21.88
C ASP A 343 -1.42 -0.24 23.06
N ARG A 344 -0.89 -1.46 23.24
CA ARG A 344 -1.26 -2.43 24.29
C ARG A 344 -2.75 -2.80 24.30
N GLN A 345 -3.43 -2.67 23.18
CA GLN A 345 -4.85 -3.00 23.07
C GLN A 345 -5.07 -4.46 22.70
N ARG A 346 -6.31 -4.88 22.45
CA ARG A 346 -6.60 -6.23 21.95
C ARG A 346 -7.66 -6.17 20.88
N LEU A 347 -7.49 -6.99 19.85
CA LEU A 347 -8.54 -7.24 18.87
C LEU A 347 -9.58 -8.19 19.43
N SER A 348 -10.86 -7.87 19.19
CA SER A 348 -11.97 -8.77 19.52
C SER A 348 -11.93 -10.04 18.66
N THR A 349 -12.38 -11.17 19.20
CA THR A 349 -12.39 -12.46 18.49
C THR A 349 -13.15 -12.39 17.16
N ARG A 350 -14.27 -11.63 17.11
CA ARG A 350 -15.05 -11.44 15.87
C ARG A 350 -14.20 -10.84 14.75
N VAL A 351 -13.41 -9.80 15.06
CA VAL A 351 -12.52 -9.16 14.08
C VAL A 351 -11.42 -10.12 13.63
N LYS A 352 -10.85 -10.91 14.55
CA LYS A 352 -9.85 -11.94 14.20
C LYS A 352 -10.43 -12.98 13.23
N CYS A 353 -11.66 -13.43 13.47
CA CYS A 353 -12.37 -14.34 12.56
C CYS A 353 -12.59 -13.69 11.19
N CYS A 354 -13.05 -12.43 11.13
CA CYS A 354 -13.21 -11.72 9.86
C CYS A 354 -11.89 -11.60 9.08
N ILE A 355 -10.77 -11.30 9.76
CA ILE A 355 -9.43 -11.26 9.16
C ILE A 355 -9.05 -12.63 8.61
N ALA A 356 -9.23 -13.70 9.40
CA ALA A 356 -8.92 -15.05 8.96
C ALA A 356 -9.77 -15.45 7.73
N SER A 357 -11.08 -15.18 7.75
CA SER A 357 -11.95 -15.44 6.60
C SER A 357 -11.54 -14.64 5.36
N ALA A 358 -11.18 -13.36 5.53
CA ALA A 358 -10.74 -12.51 4.42
C ALA A 358 -9.40 -12.96 3.81
N LEU A 359 -8.55 -13.67 4.56
CA LEU A 359 -7.31 -14.25 4.05
C LEU A 359 -7.49 -15.66 3.49
N ILE A 360 -8.38 -16.49 4.05
CA ILE A 360 -8.59 -17.88 3.62
C ILE A 360 -9.44 -17.98 2.35
N LEU A 361 -10.49 -17.15 2.22
CA LEU A 361 -11.43 -17.25 1.10
C LEU A 361 -10.80 -16.96 -0.28
N PRO A 362 -9.95 -15.92 -0.46
CA PRO A 362 -9.38 -15.64 -1.77
C PRO A 362 -8.52 -16.79 -2.33
N PRO A 363 -7.61 -17.42 -1.57
CA PRO A 363 -6.90 -18.62 -2.03
C PRO A 363 -7.80 -19.82 -2.36
N MET A 364 -8.94 -19.98 -1.69
CA MET A 364 -9.89 -21.05 -2.03
C MET A 364 -10.55 -20.83 -3.39
N ILE A 365 -10.80 -19.57 -3.75
CA ILE A 365 -11.36 -19.19 -5.05
C ILE A 365 -10.27 -19.21 -6.13
N TRP A 366 -9.10 -18.66 -5.81
CA TRP A 366 -7.98 -18.51 -6.73
C TRP A 366 -6.68 -19.03 -6.09
N GLN A 367 -6.41 -20.31 -6.32
CA GLN A 367 -5.34 -21.06 -5.65
C GLN A 367 -3.93 -20.55 -5.98
N HIS A 368 -3.77 -19.83 -7.09
CA HIS A 368 -2.50 -19.20 -7.48
C HIS A 368 -2.02 -18.15 -6.48
N LEU A 369 -2.88 -17.69 -5.56
CA LEU A 369 -2.51 -16.82 -4.45
C LEU A 369 -1.70 -17.51 -3.35
N LEU A 370 -1.62 -18.85 -3.35
CA LEU A 370 -0.79 -19.58 -2.40
C LEU A 370 0.59 -19.86 -3.00
N PRO A 371 1.66 -19.27 -2.45
CA PRO A 371 3.01 -19.48 -2.94
C PRO A 371 3.57 -20.85 -2.56
N THR A 372 3.02 -21.54 -1.56
CA THR A 372 3.43 -22.89 -1.17
C THR A 372 2.22 -23.81 -0.98
N LEU A 373 2.21 -24.96 -1.66
CA LEU A 373 1.25 -26.04 -1.41
C LEU A 373 1.84 -26.93 -0.32
N SER A 374 1.22 -26.88 0.85
CA SER A 374 1.99 -27.02 2.08
C SER A 374 2.26 -28.44 2.55
N LEU A 375 1.57 -29.46 2.05
CA LEU A 375 1.72 -30.84 2.53
C LEU A 375 1.53 -31.82 1.38
N SER A 376 2.58 -32.57 1.09
CA SER A 376 2.55 -33.69 0.12
C SER A 376 1.45 -34.72 0.45
N PHE A 377 1.10 -34.86 1.73
CA PHE A 377 -0.01 -35.68 2.22
C PHE A 377 -1.40 -35.06 2.01
N ALA A 378 -1.55 -33.73 2.04
CA ALA A 378 -2.84 -33.10 1.77
C ALA A 378 -3.24 -33.25 0.29
N SER A 379 -2.26 -33.23 -0.61
CA SER A 379 -2.48 -33.49 -2.04
C SER A 379 -2.92 -34.92 -2.36
N SER A 380 -2.64 -35.91 -1.48
CA SER A 380 -3.12 -37.29 -1.67
C SER A 380 -4.52 -37.51 -1.10
N LEU A 381 -4.92 -36.76 -0.07
CA LEU A 381 -6.24 -36.89 0.56
C LEU A 381 -7.36 -36.12 -0.16
N PHE A 382 -7.05 -34.96 -0.75
CA PHE A 382 -8.06 -34.10 -1.38
C PHE A 382 -7.75 -33.96 -2.87
N GLN A 383 -8.64 -34.38 -3.76
CA GLN A 383 -8.46 -34.18 -5.21
C GLN A 383 -8.87 -32.76 -5.65
N ASN A 384 -9.72 -32.08 -4.88
CA ASN A 384 -10.20 -30.73 -5.18
C ASN A 384 -9.20 -29.66 -4.74
N ALA A 385 -8.65 -28.92 -5.70
CA ALA A 385 -7.59 -27.95 -5.42
C ALA A 385 -8.04 -26.77 -4.52
N SER A 386 -9.33 -26.39 -4.54
CA SER A 386 -9.86 -25.36 -3.62
C SER A 386 -9.91 -25.83 -2.16
N LEU A 387 -10.20 -27.12 -1.94
CA LEU A 387 -10.16 -27.71 -0.60
C LEU A 387 -8.72 -27.85 -0.12
N GLN A 388 -7.79 -28.23 -0.99
CA GLN A 388 -6.36 -28.24 -0.68
C GLN A 388 -5.88 -26.86 -0.21
N ALA A 389 -6.22 -25.80 -0.95
CA ALA A 389 -5.89 -24.42 -0.57
C ALA A 389 -6.46 -24.04 0.81
N GLY A 390 -7.72 -24.39 1.08
CA GLY A 390 -8.34 -24.18 2.39
C GLY A 390 -7.62 -24.91 3.52
N VAL A 391 -7.28 -26.19 3.33
CA VAL A 391 -6.55 -27.01 4.32
C VAL A 391 -5.14 -26.46 4.56
N THR A 392 -4.43 -26.03 3.51
CA THR A 392 -3.13 -25.37 3.64
C THR A 392 -3.22 -24.10 4.46
N CYS A 393 -4.18 -23.23 4.18
CA CYS A 393 -4.39 -22.00 4.94
C CYS A 393 -4.73 -22.29 6.42
N LEU A 394 -5.61 -23.26 6.68
CA LEU A 394 -5.99 -23.66 8.05
C LEU A 394 -4.81 -24.24 8.82
N THR A 395 -4.01 -25.09 8.17
CA THR A 395 -2.81 -25.67 8.77
C THR A 395 -1.82 -24.57 9.14
N GLY A 396 -1.55 -23.65 8.21
CA GLY A 396 -0.70 -22.48 8.47
C GLY A 396 -1.23 -21.62 9.62
N CYS A 397 -2.54 -21.38 9.68
CA CYS A 397 -3.20 -20.65 10.76
C CYS A 397 -2.95 -21.30 12.13
N LEU A 398 -3.18 -22.62 12.23
CA LEU A 398 -3.03 -23.39 13.47
C LEU A 398 -1.58 -23.47 13.93
N VAL A 399 -0.65 -23.75 13.01
CA VAL A 399 0.79 -23.77 13.31
C VAL A 399 1.26 -22.38 13.75
N GLY A 400 0.83 -21.33 13.06
CA GLY A 400 1.10 -19.93 13.42
C GLY A 400 0.59 -19.57 14.82
N MET A 401 -0.64 -19.97 15.13
CA MET A 401 -1.24 -19.71 16.44
C MET A 401 -0.48 -20.44 17.56
N ALA A 402 -0.18 -21.73 17.36
CA ALA A 402 0.51 -22.55 18.33
C ALA A 402 1.95 -22.06 18.57
N LEU A 403 2.74 -21.92 17.50
CA LEU A 403 4.14 -21.49 17.62
C LEU A 403 4.24 -20.06 18.16
N GLY A 404 3.35 -19.16 17.74
CA GLY A 404 3.33 -17.80 18.26
C GLY A 404 2.96 -17.72 19.72
N TRP A 405 1.96 -18.49 20.17
CA TRP A 405 1.63 -18.56 21.59
C TRP A 405 2.81 -19.09 22.41
N LEU A 406 3.44 -20.19 21.97
CA LEU A 406 4.59 -20.79 22.64
C LEU A 406 5.79 -19.83 22.71
N THR A 407 6.10 -19.15 21.61
CA THR A 407 7.23 -18.19 21.54
C THR A 407 6.99 -17.00 22.48
N ALA A 408 5.82 -16.38 22.38
CA ALA A 408 5.50 -15.22 23.20
C ALA A 408 5.37 -15.58 24.69
N TRP A 409 4.81 -16.75 25.01
CA TRP A 409 4.81 -17.28 26.37
C TRP A 409 6.23 -17.56 26.88
N GLY A 410 7.09 -18.18 26.07
CA GLY A 410 8.48 -18.46 26.43
C GLY A 410 9.24 -17.20 26.82
N ILE A 411 9.04 -16.10 26.08
CA ILE A 411 9.72 -14.81 26.34
C ILE A 411 9.08 -14.05 27.51
N TYR A 412 7.74 -13.95 27.54
CA TYR A 412 7.04 -13.08 28.49
C TYR A 412 6.52 -13.78 29.75
N SER A 413 6.75 -15.09 29.92
CA SER A 413 6.28 -15.87 31.08
C SER A 413 6.76 -15.37 32.45
N THR A 414 7.75 -14.48 32.49
CA THR A 414 8.25 -13.88 33.73
C THR A 414 7.94 -12.41 33.88
N ALA A 415 7.26 -11.82 32.90
CA ALA A 415 6.69 -10.51 33.08
C ALA A 415 5.40 -10.62 33.91
N GLU A 416 5.05 -9.56 34.64
CA GLU A 416 3.77 -9.49 35.34
C GLU A 416 2.62 -9.82 34.38
N GLU A 417 1.68 -10.67 34.84
CA GLU A 417 0.69 -11.31 33.97
C GLU A 417 -0.17 -10.29 33.19
N ASP A 418 -0.40 -9.11 33.76
CA ASP A 418 -1.25 -8.08 33.19
C ASP A 418 -0.55 -7.23 32.11
N GLU A 419 0.76 -6.99 32.19
CA GLU A 419 1.45 -6.04 31.31
C GLU A 419 1.67 -6.59 29.87
N TYR A 420 1.89 -7.90 29.73
CA TYR A 420 2.21 -8.55 28.43
C TYR A 420 1.20 -9.60 27.96
N SER A 421 0.08 -9.78 28.67
CA SER A 421 -0.98 -10.72 28.26
C SER A 421 -1.64 -10.34 26.93
N SER A 422 -1.76 -9.03 26.61
CA SER A 422 -2.23 -8.58 25.30
C SER A 422 -1.24 -8.97 24.18
N SER A 423 0.05 -8.73 24.38
CA SER A 423 1.09 -8.99 23.38
C SER A 423 1.25 -10.47 23.03
N ARG A 424 1.04 -11.38 23.99
CA ARG A 424 1.02 -12.84 23.71
C ARG A 424 -0.03 -13.22 22.67
N ALA A 425 -1.27 -12.77 22.87
CA ALA A 425 -2.38 -13.08 21.96
C ALA A 425 -2.26 -12.36 20.61
N GLN A 426 -1.61 -11.19 20.57
CA GLN A 426 -1.38 -10.45 19.33
C GLN A 426 -0.29 -11.09 18.48
N PHE A 427 0.83 -11.49 19.08
CA PHE A 427 1.91 -12.15 18.36
C PHE A 427 1.46 -13.49 17.74
N ALA A 428 0.68 -14.28 18.49
CA ALA A 428 0.06 -15.49 17.94
C ALA A 428 -0.85 -15.19 16.74
N GLY A 429 -1.66 -14.12 16.82
CA GLY A 429 -2.48 -13.66 15.69
C GLY A 429 -1.67 -13.22 14.47
N CYS A 430 -0.53 -12.56 14.68
CA CYS A 430 0.39 -12.18 13.60
C CYS A 430 0.96 -13.41 12.89
N LEU A 431 1.46 -14.40 13.64
CA LEU A 431 1.99 -15.63 13.05
C LEU A 431 0.90 -16.47 12.37
N SER A 432 -0.35 -16.45 12.85
CA SER A 432 -1.47 -17.04 12.12
C SER A 432 -1.68 -16.37 10.76
N VAL A 433 -1.58 -15.03 10.67
CA VAL A 433 -1.67 -14.30 9.39
C VAL A 433 -0.53 -14.71 8.44
N VAL A 434 0.70 -14.81 8.96
CA VAL A 434 1.85 -15.33 8.18
C VAL A 434 1.58 -16.74 7.67
N GLY A 435 1.08 -17.62 8.53
CA GLY A 435 0.80 -19.01 8.18
C GLY A 435 -0.31 -19.17 7.15
N ILE A 436 -1.41 -18.41 7.27
CA ILE A 436 -2.48 -18.40 6.27
C ILE A 436 -1.96 -17.91 4.92
N SER A 437 -1.12 -16.87 4.93
CA SER A 437 -0.71 -16.17 3.70
C SER A 437 0.42 -16.88 2.97
N LEU A 438 1.44 -17.35 3.70
CA LEU A 438 2.69 -17.85 3.12
C LEU A 438 2.89 -19.36 3.30
N GLY A 439 2.09 -20.00 4.18
CA GLY A 439 2.23 -21.41 4.55
C GLY A 439 2.94 -21.63 5.88
N TRP A 440 2.85 -22.85 6.42
CA TRP A 440 3.40 -23.21 7.73
C TRP A 440 4.94 -23.18 7.76
N GLN A 441 5.59 -23.41 6.62
CA GLN A 441 7.06 -23.34 6.50
C GLN A 441 7.57 -21.93 6.80
N ALA A 442 6.88 -20.92 6.27
CA ALA A 442 7.19 -19.53 6.49
C ALA A 442 6.97 -19.12 7.95
N VAL A 443 6.02 -19.74 8.68
CA VAL A 443 5.83 -19.50 10.12
C VAL A 443 7.12 -19.80 10.89
N VAL A 444 7.78 -20.93 10.60
CA VAL A 444 9.04 -21.31 11.26
C VAL A 444 10.15 -20.32 10.93
N ALA A 445 10.34 -20.02 9.64
CA ALA A 445 11.38 -19.09 9.17
C ALA A 445 11.21 -17.67 9.73
N VAL A 446 9.98 -17.12 9.67
CA VAL A 446 9.65 -15.79 10.21
C VAL A 446 9.80 -15.76 11.73
N THR A 447 9.47 -16.83 12.45
CA THR A 447 9.66 -16.91 13.91
C THR A 447 11.15 -16.85 14.27
N LEU A 448 12.00 -17.65 13.61
CA LEU A 448 13.44 -17.61 13.82
C LEU A 448 14.03 -16.23 13.50
N CYS A 449 13.65 -15.66 12.36
CA CYS A 449 14.10 -14.32 11.97
C CYS A 449 13.65 -13.26 12.99
N THR A 450 12.42 -13.34 13.50
CA THR A 450 11.93 -12.43 14.56
C THR A 450 12.76 -12.55 15.84
N LEU A 451 13.09 -13.77 16.27
CA LEU A 451 13.91 -14.01 17.45
C LEU A 451 15.36 -13.51 17.27
N LEU A 452 15.91 -13.64 16.06
CA LEU A 452 17.22 -13.08 15.70
C LEU A 452 17.21 -11.55 15.73
N LEU A 453 16.19 -10.92 15.15
CA LEU A 453 16.02 -9.47 15.20
C LEU A 453 15.84 -8.97 16.63
N MET A 454 15.09 -9.69 17.46
CA MET A 454 14.94 -9.36 18.88
C MET A 454 16.27 -9.49 19.61
N PHE A 455 17.03 -10.55 19.36
CA PHE A 455 18.33 -10.75 19.96
C PHE A 455 19.30 -9.62 19.57
N GLY A 456 19.38 -9.27 18.28
CA GLY A 456 20.15 -8.12 17.81
C GLY A 456 19.72 -6.80 18.46
N ALA A 457 18.40 -6.56 18.57
CA ALA A 457 17.87 -5.39 19.26
C ALA A 457 18.23 -5.37 20.76
N THR A 458 18.30 -6.54 21.43
CA THR A 458 18.72 -6.61 22.84
C THR A 458 20.20 -6.27 23.02
N LEU A 459 21.06 -6.71 22.10
CA LEU A 459 22.49 -6.35 22.11
C LEU A 459 22.68 -4.85 21.90
N PHE A 460 21.94 -4.28 20.95
CA PHE A 460 21.98 -2.85 20.67
C PHE A 460 21.41 -2.00 21.84
N ALA A 461 20.30 -2.45 22.43
CA ALA A 461 19.67 -1.77 23.56
C ALA A 461 20.59 -1.73 24.80
N ARG A 462 21.45 -2.74 25.01
CA ARG A 462 22.46 -2.72 26.08
C ARG A 462 23.50 -1.62 25.87
N TRP A 463 23.79 -1.27 24.61
CA TRP A 463 24.77 -0.25 24.28
C TRP A 463 24.21 1.18 24.38
N GLN A 464 22.92 1.38 24.07
CA GLN A 464 22.32 2.73 23.93
C GLN A 464 21.15 3.02 24.90
N HIS A 465 20.86 2.15 25.86
CA HIS A 465 19.74 2.25 26.84
C HIS A 465 18.32 2.39 26.22
N TRP A 466 18.13 2.09 24.94
CA TRP A 466 16.83 2.17 24.25
C TRP A 466 15.83 1.10 24.69
N PRO A 467 14.50 1.37 24.71
CA PRO A 467 13.46 0.38 25.08
C PRO A 467 13.52 -0.88 24.21
N LEU A 468 13.24 -2.04 24.80
CA LEU A 468 13.16 -3.29 24.03
C LEU A 468 11.92 -3.22 23.12
N PRO A 469 12.07 -3.48 21.80
CA PRO A 469 10.92 -3.58 20.92
C PRO A 469 10.05 -4.77 21.28
N GLN A 470 8.74 -4.63 21.01
CA GLN A 470 7.80 -5.74 21.09
C GLN A 470 8.04 -6.74 19.95
N LEU A 471 7.56 -7.97 20.10
CA LEU A 471 7.71 -9.02 19.09
C LEU A 471 6.94 -8.71 17.79
N SER A 472 5.73 -8.14 17.86
CA SER A 472 4.87 -7.95 16.67
C SER A 472 5.46 -6.99 15.63
N PRO A 473 6.05 -5.83 15.98
CA PRO A 473 6.77 -4.99 15.02
C PRO A 473 8.01 -5.66 14.42
N LEU A 474 8.74 -6.47 15.19
CA LEU A 474 9.88 -7.23 14.68
C LEU A 474 9.45 -8.33 13.71
N LEU A 475 8.31 -8.96 13.97
CA LEU A 475 7.70 -9.92 13.05
C LEU A 475 7.31 -9.28 11.73
N LEU A 476 6.79 -8.05 11.75
CA LEU A 476 6.52 -7.31 10.52
C LEU A 476 7.80 -7.16 9.68
N ALA A 477 8.91 -6.77 10.30
CA ALA A 477 10.20 -6.68 9.61
C ALA A 477 10.68 -8.05 9.10
N ALA A 478 10.57 -9.11 9.92
CA ALA A 478 10.90 -10.48 9.53
C ALA A 478 10.04 -10.97 8.35
N PHE A 479 8.76 -10.60 8.29
CA PHE A 479 7.88 -10.91 7.17
C PHE A 479 8.35 -10.24 5.87
N VAL A 480 8.73 -8.96 5.91
CA VAL A 480 9.30 -8.27 4.73
C VAL A 480 10.60 -8.95 4.27
N LEU A 481 11.51 -9.25 5.22
CA LEU A 481 12.76 -9.95 4.91
C LEU A 481 12.49 -11.32 4.30
N GLN A 482 11.52 -12.06 4.84
CA GLN A 482 11.11 -13.35 4.29
C GLN A 482 10.63 -13.21 2.85
N LEU A 483 9.77 -12.23 2.55
CA LEU A 483 9.29 -12.01 1.17
C LEU A 483 10.42 -11.62 0.22
N CYS A 484 11.38 -10.79 0.66
CA CYS A 484 12.50 -10.37 -0.19
C CYS A 484 13.51 -11.50 -0.46
N LEU A 485 13.77 -12.34 0.54
CA LEU A 485 14.82 -13.37 0.49
C LEU A 485 14.26 -14.77 0.22
N TRP A 486 12.96 -14.89 -0.09
CA TRP A 486 12.27 -16.17 -0.06
C TRP A 486 12.91 -17.21 -0.98
N ARG A 487 13.04 -16.92 -2.28
CA ARG A 487 13.69 -17.83 -3.23
C ARG A 487 15.09 -18.22 -2.77
N TRP A 488 15.89 -17.26 -2.32
CA TRP A 488 17.26 -17.53 -1.84
C TRP A 488 17.26 -18.52 -0.67
N THR A 489 16.37 -18.34 0.32
CA THR A 489 16.27 -19.26 1.46
C THR A 489 15.84 -20.68 1.06
N THR A 490 15.05 -20.81 -0.01
CA THR A 490 14.54 -22.11 -0.48
C THR A 490 15.50 -22.87 -1.40
N GLN A 491 16.27 -22.14 -2.22
CA GLN A 491 17.16 -22.73 -3.22
C GLN A 491 18.60 -22.87 -2.72
N HIS A 492 18.86 -22.52 -1.45
CA HIS A 492 20.20 -22.63 -0.88
C HIS A 492 20.66 -24.10 -0.91
N PRO A 493 21.88 -24.40 -1.39
CA PRO A 493 22.37 -25.77 -1.63
C PRO A 493 22.35 -26.68 -0.40
N SER A 494 22.25 -26.10 0.78
CA SER A 494 22.23 -26.80 2.05
C SER A 494 20.82 -27.18 2.55
N ASN A 495 19.74 -26.90 1.80
CA ASN A 495 18.34 -27.27 2.10
C ASN A 495 17.85 -26.86 3.52
N TRP A 496 18.09 -25.61 3.92
CA TRP A 496 17.69 -25.10 5.26
C TRP A 496 16.21 -24.71 5.33
N TRP A 497 15.49 -24.78 4.21
CA TRP A 497 14.09 -24.42 4.15
C TRP A 497 13.23 -25.49 4.83
N PRO A 498 12.42 -25.12 5.85
CA PRO A 498 11.52 -26.04 6.51
C PRO A 498 10.62 -26.70 5.48
N SER A 499 10.71 -28.02 5.32
CA SER A 499 9.90 -28.77 4.35
C SER A 499 9.79 -30.23 4.75
N ASP A 500 8.78 -30.93 4.21
CA ASP A 500 8.57 -32.37 4.41
C ASP A 500 9.80 -33.22 4.01
N ARG A 501 10.65 -32.68 3.12
CA ARG A 501 11.85 -33.34 2.59
C ARG A 501 13.14 -32.97 3.33
N MET A 502 13.07 -32.08 4.32
CA MET A 502 14.24 -31.66 5.08
C MET A 502 14.77 -32.78 5.96
N LEU A 503 16.09 -32.98 5.96
CA LEU A 503 16.76 -34.00 6.76
C LEU A 503 16.55 -33.75 8.26
N ALA A 504 16.55 -34.83 9.05
CA ALA A 504 16.37 -34.76 10.51
C ALA A 504 17.41 -33.85 11.20
N SER A 505 18.64 -33.79 10.68
CA SER A 505 19.69 -32.88 11.17
C SER A 505 19.34 -31.40 10.98
N GLY A 506 18.66 -31.04 9.89
CA GLY A 506 18.17 -29.68 9.66
C GLY A 506 17.08 -29.30 10.64
N TRP A 507 16.13 -30.20 10.90
CA TRP A 507 15.10 -30.01 11.93
C TRP A 507 15.70 -29.86 13.33
N ALA A 508 16.71 -30.67 13.67
CA ALA A 508 17.42 -30.57 14.94
C ALA A 508 18.13 -29.21 15.08
N ALA A 509 18.81 -28.72 14.03
CA ALA A 509 19.47 -27.42 14.04
C ALA A 509 18.47 -26.27 14.24
N ILE A 510 17.32 -26.31 13.56
CA ILE A 510 16.23 -25.32 13.74
C ILE A 510 15.69 -25.34 15.17
N ALA A 511 15.43 -26.53 15.73
CA ALA A 511 14.91 -26.67 17.08
C ALA A 511 15.90 -26.13 18.12
N VAL A 512 17.19 -26.48 18.00
CA VAL A 512 18.26 -25.97 18.87
C VAL A 512 18.38 -24.45 18.74
N GLY A 513 18.43 -23.93 17.52
CA GLY A 513 18.50 -22.48 17.27
C GLY A 513 17.32 -21.72 17.87
N TYR A 514 16.10 -22.24 17.70
CA TYR A 514 14.89 -21.69 18.30
C TYR A 514 14.99 -21.63 19.83
N VAL A 515 15.36 -22.75 20.48
CA VAL A 515 15.48 -22.81 21.95
C VAL A 515 16.55 -21.86 22.46
N VAL A 516 17.73 -21.83 21.82
CA VAL A 516 18.84 -20.93 22.20
C VAL A 516 18.40 -19.47 22.12
N LEU A 517 17.80 -19.05 21.00
CA LEU A 517 17.35 -17.67 20.82
C LEU A 517 16.19 -17.32 21.78
N LEU A 518 15.28 -18.26 22.02
CA LEU A 518 14.17 -18.06 22.96
C LEU A 518 14.70 -17.81 24.38
N LEU A 519 15.62 -18.65 24.85
CA LEU A 519 16.23 -18.51 26.17
C LEU A 519 17.06 -17.23 26.29
N ALA A 520 17.86 -16.90 25.28
CA ALA A 520 18.65 -15.68 25.24
C ALA A 520 17.78 -14.41 25.35
N ASN A 521 16.70 -14.35 24.55
CA ASN A 521 15.76 -13.22 24.59
C ASN A 521 14.99 -13.16 25.91
N ARG A 522 14.57 -14.32 26.47
CA ARG A 522 13.91 -14.38 27.78
C ARG A 522 14.80 -13.81 28.90
N LEU A 523 16.08 -14.18 28.90
CA LEU A 523 17.06 -13.66 29.88
C LEU A 523 17.24 -12.14 29.72
N ALA A 524 17.32 -11.64 28.48
CA ALA A 524 17.44 -10.21 28.22
C ALA A 524 16.23 -9.40 28.72
N VAL A 525 15.01 -9.91 28.50
CA VAL A 525 13.78 -9.29 29.03
C VAL A 525 13.78 -9.26 30.56
N ARG A 526 14.11 -10.40 31.21
CA ARG A 526 14.18 -10.49 32.69
C ARG A 526 15.17 -9.51 33.30
N GLN A 527 16.40 -9.45 32.78
CA GLN A 527 17.43 -8.54 33.28
C GLN A 527 16.99 -7.08 33.22
N ARG A 528 16.30 -6.72 32.13
CA ARG A 528 15.80 -5.36 31.96
C ARG A 528 14.70 -5.01 32.97
N GLN A 529 13.79 -5.94 33.25
CA GLN A 529 12.76 -5.73 34.27
C GLN A 529 13.38 -5.47 35.65
N GLN A 530 14.44 -6.23 36.01
CA GLN A 530 15.16 -6.03 37.27
C GLN A 530 15.85 -4.66 37.35
N GLN A 531 16.44 -4.16 36.25
CA GLN A 531 17.06 -2.83 36.20
C GLN A 531 16.06 -1.68 36.42
N TRP A 532 14.83 -1.82 35.91
CA TRP A 532 13.79 -0.80 36.07
C TRP A 532 13.27 -0.73 37.50
N VAL A 533 13.15 -1.88 38.18
CA VAL A 533 12.78 -1.94 39.61
C VAL A 533 13.91 -1.38 40.48
N GLY A 534 15.18 -1.60 40.12
CA GLY A 534 16.33 -1.12 40.90
C GLY A 534 16.63 0.38 40.81
N HIS A 535 16.18 1.08 39.75
CA HIS A 535 16.34 2.53 39.59
C HIS A 535 15.09 3.34 39.98
N GLY A 536 14.03 2.68 40.44
CA GLY A 536 12.76 3.28 40.88
C GLY A 536 12.59 3.27 42.41
N LEU A 537 13.67 3.49 43.17
CA LEU A 537 13.66 3.76 44.61
C LEU A 537 14.04 5.21 44.89
#